data_AF-A0A846C3B2-F1
#
_entry.id   AF-A0A846C3B2-F1
#
_cell.length_a   1.000
_cell.length_b   1.000
_cell.length_c   1.000
_cell.angle_alpha   90.00
_cell.angle_beta   90.00
_cell.angle_gamma   90.00
#
_symmetry.space_group_name_H-M   'P 1'
#
loop_
_entity.id
_entity.type
_entity.pdbx_description
1 polymer ?
#
loop_
_entity_poly.entity_id
_entity_poly.type
_entity_poly.pdbx_seq_one_letter_code
_entity_poly.pdbx_strand_id
1 'polypeptide(L)'
;MLSGIKQRGIVGKGGKIEIQASDLPEGTVVEIIVLIEPDTHKSDTSYQVPQDTTEYLLSTEANRRHLMSAIEHVEKKHNLVSFTPEEWDEEYNIHS
;
A
#
# COMPACT_ATOMS: atom_id res chain seq x y z
N MET A 1 -30.89 -6.00 0.00
CA MET A 1 -30.32 -7.03 -0.89
C MET A 1 -28.84 -7.07 -0.61
N LEU A 2 -28.30 -8.21 -0.18
CA LEU A 2 -26.86 -8.32 0.14
C LEU A 2 -26.07 -8.23 -1.17
N SER A 3 -25.23 -7.21 -1.31
CA SER A 3 -24.48 -6.95 -2.54
C SER A 3 -23.04 -7.46 -2.51
N GLY A 4 -22.57 -7.93 -1.36
CA GLY A 4 -21.21 -8.46 -1.20
C GLY A 4 -20.92 -8.89 0.23
N ILE A 5 -19.93 -9.76 0.39
CA ILE A 5 -19.44 -10.26 1.67
C ILE A 5 -17.92 -10.00 1.71
N LYS A 6 -17.46 -9.29 2.74
CA LYS A 6 -16.03 -9.13 3.03
C LYS A 6 -15.70 -9.90 4.29
N GLN A 7 -14.96 -10.99 4.16
CA GLN A 7 -14.57 -11.86 5.26
C GLN A 7 -13.05 -12.02 5.27
N ARG A 8 -12.46 -11.99 6.47
CA ARG A 8 -11.07 -12.41 6.70
C ARG A 8 -11.08 -13.87 7.16
N GLY A 9 -10.27 -14.70 6.51
CA GLY A 9 -10.17 -16.12 6.81
C GLY A 9 -8.72 -16.59 6.71
N ILE A 10 -8.41 -17.68 7.40
CA ILE A 10 -7.12 -18.36 7.29
C ILE A 10 -7.31 -19.55 6.35
N VAL A 11 -6.34 -19.77 5.46
CA VAL A 11 -6.35 -20.92 4.56
C VAL A 11 -6.20 -22.20 5.39
N GLY A 12 -7.21 -23.07 5.33
CA GLY A 12 -7.24 -24.34 6.03
C GLY A 12 -6.44 -25.45 5.34
N LYS A 13 -6.53 -26.67 5.88
CA LYS A 13 -5.84 -27.84 5.30
C LYS A 13 -6.23 -28.04 3.83
N GLY A 14 -5.22 -28.24 2.99
CA GLY A 14 -5.41 -28.48 1.55
C GLY A 14 -5.81 -27.23 0.76
N GLY A 15 -5.55 -26.03 1.26
CA GLY A 15 -5.79 -24.79 0.51
C GLY A 15 -7.24 -24.31 0.52
N LYS A 16 -8.08 -24.87 1.40
CA LYS A 16 -9.52 -24.56 1.44
C LYS A 16 -9.79 -23.28 2.21
N ILE A 17 -10.72 -22.47 1.69
CA ILE A 17 -11.25 -21.25 2.33
C ILE A 17 -12.75 -21.44 2.48
N GLU A 18 -13.27 -21.24 3.69
CA GLU A 18 -14.70 -21.35 3.99
C GLU A 18 -15.33 -19.96 4.06
N ILE A 19 -16.36 -19.73 3.23
CA ILE A 19 -17.13 -18.49 3.23
C ILE A 19 -18.42 -18.74 4.01
N GLN A 20 -18.65 -17.98 5.08
CA GLN A 20 -19.90 -18.05 5.84
C GLN A 20 -20.90 -17.06 5.23
N ALA A 21 -21.88 -17.57 4.49
CA ALA A 21 -22.87 -16.76 3.80
C ALA A 21 -24.29 -17.31 4.01
N SER A 22 -24.86 -17.06 5.19
CA SER A 22 -26.18 -17.59 5.59
C SER A 22 -27.36 -17.06 4.76
N ASP A 23 -27.19 -15.92 4.10
CA ASP A 23 -28.28 -15.22 3.39
C ASP A 23 -28.17 -15.30 1.84
N LEU A 24 -27.31 -16.18 1.30
CA LEU A 24 -27.22 -16.41 -0.14
C LEU A 24 -28.12 -17.60 -0.54
N PRO A 25 -29.21 -17.37 -1.30
CA PRO A 25 -30.06 -18.46 -1.75
C PRO A 25 -29.36 -19.34 -2.78
N GLU A 26 -29.79 -20.60 -2.85
CA GLU A 26 -29.27 -21.57 -3.83
C GLU A 26 -29.45 -21.06 -5.27
N GLY A 27 -28.44 -21.27 -6.11
CA GLY A 27 -28.42 -20.81 -7.50
C GLY A 27 -27.95 -19.36 -7.70
N THR A 28 -27.58 -18.65 -6.64
CA THR A 28 -27.00 -17.30 -6.75
C THR A 28 -25.62 -17.35 -7.40
N VAL A 29 -25.44 -16.59 -8.49
CA VAL A 29 -24.12 -16.39 -9.12
C VAL A 29 -23.31 -15.40 -8.29
N VAL A 30 -22.09 -15.80 -7.91
CA VAL A 30 -21.18 -14.97 -7.10
C VAL A 30 -19.81 -14.86 -7.74
N GLU A 31 -19.17 -13.71 -7.56
CA GLU A 31 -17.76 -13.48 -7.85
C GLU A 31 -16.95 -13.59 -6.55
N ILE A 32 -15.84 -14.32 -6.56
CA ILE A 32 -14.98 -14.52 -5.39
C ILE A 32 -13.64 -13.83 -5.66
N ILE A 33 -13.30 -12.85 -4.81
CA ILE A 33 -12.00 -12.18 -4.83
C ILE A 33 -11.21 -12.65 -3.61
N VAL A 34 -10.07 -13.30 -3.85
CA VAL A 34 -9.15 -13.72 -2.78
C VAL A 34 -7.96 -12.76 -2.74
N LEU A 35 -7.85 -11.99 -1.66
CA LEU A 35 -6.71 -11.11 -1.41
C LEU A 35 -5.79 -11.75 -0.37
N ILE A 36 -4.55 -12.02 -0.75
CA ILE A 36 -3.53 -12.52 0.17
C ILE A 36 -3.02 -11.33 0.98
N GLU A 37 -3.14 -11.38 2.32
CA GLU A 37 -2.49 -10.38 3.18
C GLU A 37 -0.97 -10.51 2.99
N PRO A 38 -0.25 -9.43 2.63
CA PRO A 38 1.18 -9.50 2.44
C PRO A 38 1.87 -9.82 3.78
N ASP A 39 2.68 -10.87 3.80
CA ASP A 39 3.54 -11.18 4.94
C ASP A 39 4.51 -10.00 5.11
N THR A 40 4.46 -9.31 6.25
CA THR A 40 5.34 -8.18 6.59
C THR A 40 6.81 -8.56 6.70
N HIS A 41 7.17 -9.83 6.45
CA HIS A 41 8.52 -10.32 6.68
C HIS A 41 9.17 -11.09 5.54
N LYS A 42 8.48 -11.54 4.50
CA LYS A 42 9.11 -12.22 3.35
C LYS A 42 8.22 -12.16 2.11
N SER A 43 8.75 -11.73 0.97
CA SER A 43 8.98 -12.66 -0.15
C SER A 43 9.45 -11.95 -1.43
N ASP A 44 10.42 -12.59 -2.09
CA ASP A 44 10.81 -12.43 -3.48
C ASP A 44 9.71 -12.90 -4.46
N THR A 45 8.44 -12.53 -4.22
CA THR A 45 7.34 -12.81 -5.16
C THR A 45 6.55 -11.55 -5.45
N SER A 46 6.28 -11.36 -6.74
CA SER A 46 5.81 -10.16 -7.43
C SER A 46 4.38 -9.70 -7.09
N TYR A 47 3.88 -9.97 -5.89
CA TYR A 47 2.71 -9.30 -5.36
C TYR A 47 3.24 -8.14 -4.52
N GLN A 48 2.78 -6.92 -4.84
CA GLN A 48 3.23 -5.68 -4.24
C GLN A 48 2.95 -5.70 -2.72
N VAL A 49 3.87 -6.30 -1.96
CA VAL A 49 4.10 -5.97 -0.56
C VAL A 49 4.37 -4.48 -0.58
N PRO A 50 3.69 -3.65 0.25
CA PRO A 50 4.16 -2.30 0.46
C PRO A 50 5.59 -2.43 0.99
N GLN A 51 6.55 -2.26 0.08
CA GLN A 51 7.97 -2.32 0.40
C GLN A 51 8.16 -1.39 1.59
N ASP A 52 8.83 -1.87 2.64
CA ASP A 52 9.14 -1.02 3.78
C ASP A 52 9.80 0.25 3.22
N THR A 53 9.17 1.40 3.45
CA THR A 53 9.59 2.64 2.81
C THR A 53 11.04 2.98 3.15
N THR A 54 11.51 2.55 4.33
CA THR A 54 12.90 2.67 4.76
C THR A 54 13.80 1.75 3.94
N GLU A 55 13.38 0.50 3.74
CA GLU A 55 14.11 -0.45 2.89
C GLU A 55 14.23 0.06 1.45
N TYR A 56 13.15 0.61 0.88
CA TYR A 56 13.17 1.22 -0.44
C TYR A 56 14.13 2.41 -0.53
N LEU A 57 14.03 3.36 0.40
CA LEU A 57 14.88 4.56 0.41
C LEU A 57 16.37 4.23 0.58
N LEU A 58 16.68 3.11 1.23
CA LEU A 58 18.06 2.65 1.44
C LEU A 58 18.53 1.59 0.43
N SER A 59 17.66 1.14 -0.48
CA SER A 59 17.92 0.03 -1.41
C SER A 59 19.04 0.29 -2.42
N THR A 60 19.24 1.55 -2.82
CA THR A 60 20.29 1.94 -3.78
C THR A 60 21.22 3.01 -3.20
N GLU A 61 22.47 3.00 -3.64
CA GLU A 61 23.46 4.00 -3.20
C GLU A 61 23.04 5.43 -3.60
N ALA A 62 22.38 5.60 -4.73
CA ALA A 62 21.85 6.90 -5.17
C ALA A 62 20.74 7.40 -4.22
N ASN A 63 19.75 6.55 -3.92
CA ASN A 63 18.65 6.89 -3.00
C ASN A 63 19.19 7.20 -1.60
N ARG A 64 20.14 6.40 -1.11
CA ARG A 64 20.81 6.60 0.17
C ARG A 64 21.48 7.97 0.25
N ARG A 65 22.26 8.35 -0.77
CA ARG A 65 22.94 9.66 -0.82
C ARG A 65 21.94 10.82 -0.85
N HIS A 66 20.88 10.70 -1.65
CA HIS A 66 19.84 11.73 -1.71
C HIS A 66 19.14 11.89 -0.36
N LEU A 67 18.76 10.78 0.31
CA LEU A 67 18.13 10.83 1.61
C LEU A 67 19.03 11.49 2.66
N MET A 68 20.30 11.09 2.74
CA MET A 68 21.24 11.65 3.72
C MET A 68 21.47 13.15 3.48
N SER A 69 21.62 13.57 2.22
CA SER A 69 21.76 15.00 1.88
C SER A 69 20.50 15.80 2.21
N ALA A 70 19.31 15.24 1.97
CA ALA A 70 18.05 15.90 2.31
C ALA A 70 17.92 16.09 3.83
N ILE A 71 18.26 15.08 4.63
CA ILE A 71 18.26 15.18 6.10
C ILE A 71 19.25 16.27 6.56
N GLU A 72 20.47 16.26 6.03
CA GLU A 72 21.49 17.26 6.36
C GLU A 72 21.03 18.69 6.02
N HIS A 73 20.37 18.90 4.87
CA HIS A 73 19.84 20.20 4.49
C HIS A 73 18.74 20.69 5.44
N VAL A 74 17.84 19.80 5.87
CA VAL A 74 16.80 20.12 6.85
C VAL A 74 17.40 20.48 8.20
N GLU A 75 18.35 19.69 8.71
CA GLU A 75 19.03 19.94 9.98
C GLU A 75 19.79 21.27 9.97
N LYS A 76 20.47 21.57 8.87
CA LYS A 76 21.24 22.81 8.70
C LYS A 76 20.37 24.00 8.27
N LYS A 77 19.06 23.80 8.06
CA LYS A 77 18.13 24.80 7.49
C LYS A 77 18.65 25.45 6.21
N HIS A 78 19.32 24.65 5.39
CA HIS A 78 19.97 25.11 4.16
C HIS A 78 19.12 24.76 2.96
N ASN A 79 18.95 25.72 2.02
CA ASN A 79 18.19 25.52 0.78
C ASN A 79 16.76 24.97 0.97
N LEU A 80 16.09 25.36 2.06
CA LEU A 80 14.71 24.97 2.30
C LEU A 80 13.76 25.95 1.60
N VAL A 81 12.81 25.40 0.87
CA VAL A 81 11.65 26.14 0.35
C VAL A 81 10.46 25.75 1.21
N SER A 82 9.80 26.75 1.79
CA SER A 82 8.58 26.56 2.58
C SER A 82 7.41 27.19 1.83
N PHE A 83 6.37 26.41 1.61
CA PHE A 83 5.10 26.86 1.07
C PHE A 83 3.98 26.12 1.80
N THR A 84 2.79 26.71 1.86
CA THR A 84 1.61 26.02 2.34
C THR A 84 1.03 25.13 1.23
N PRO A 85 0.24 24.10 1.57
CA PRO A 85 -0.46 23.30 0.56
C PRO A 85 -1.29 24.16 -0.41
N GLU A 86 -1.92 25.23 0.10
CA GLU A 86 -2.71 26.16 -0.71
C GLU A 86 -1.83 26.95 -1.70
N GLU A 87 -0.67 27.44 -1.27
CA GLU A 87 0.29 28.14 -2.14
C GLU A 87 0.81 27.21 -3.27
N TRP A 88 1.06 25.94 -2.96
CA TRP A 88 1.46 24.95 -3.96
C TRP A 88 0.37 24.68 -5.00
N ASP A 89 -0.87 24.50 -4.54
CA ASP A 89 -1.99 24.22 -5.42
C ASP A 89 -2.29 25.39 -6.36
N GLU A 90 -2.17 26.62 -5.88
CA GLU A 90 -2.36 27.82 -6.71
C GLU A 90 -1.26 28.00 -7.77
N GLU A 91 -0.01 27.69 -7.44
CA GLU A 91 1.14 27.98 -8.32
C GLU A 91 1.48 26.83 -9.28
N TYR A 92 1.25 25.57 -8.87
CA TYR A 92 1.76 24.39 -9.60
C TYR A 92 0.70 23.38 -10.02
N ASN A 93 -0.56 23.48 -9.56
CA ASN A 93 -1.62 22.52 -9.90
C ASN A 93 -2.46 22.98 -11.11
N ILE A 94 -1.81 23.07 -12.28
CA ILE A 94 -2.42 23.58 -13.52
C ILE A 94 -3.24 22.51 -14.29
N HIS A 95 -3.41 21.30 -13.74
CA HIS A 95 -4.13 20.22 -14.40
C HIS A 95 -5.07 19.49 -13.43
N SER A 96 -6.30 19.99 -13.32
CA SER A 96 -7.48 19.23 -12.90
C SER A 96 -8.26 18.75 -14.12
#